data_AF-A0A078FU68-F1
#
_entry.id   AF-A0A078FU68-F1
#
_cell.length_a   1.000
_cell.length_b   1.000
_cell.length_c   1.000
_cell.angle_alpha   90.00
_cell.angle_beta   90.00
_cell.angle_gamma   90.00
#
_symmetry.space_group_name_H-M   'P 1'
#
loop_
_entity.id
_entity.type
_entity.pdbx_description
1 polymer ?
#
loop_
_entity_poly.entity_id
_entity_poly.type
_entity_poly.pdbx_seq_one_letter_code
_entity_poly.pdbx_strand_id
1 'polypeptide(L)'
;MAMKKAKEIVSSNVVVVFSKSYCPYCVKVKDLLKKLGAKFIAVELDKESDGAQVQSALAEWTGQRTVPNVFIGEKHIGGCDSVTNLHRGGKLVPLLTVSKPSSKIRSSITEARQGHNMPTKVEGPSRARKTSHTELTRSKQKQKGGRDIKYDFKDT
;
A
#
# COMPACT_ATOMS: atom_id res chain seq x y z
N MET A 1 -3.80 -8.95 -25.20
CA MET A 1 -5.02 -8.24 -24.74
C MET A 1 -4.83 -7.65 -23.35
N ALA A 2 -4.80 -6.32 -23.22
CA ALA A 2 -4.53 -5.64 -21.95
C ALA A 2 -5.57 -5.91 -20.84
N MET A 3 -6.83 -6.16 -21.20
CA MET A 3 -7.87 -6.53 -20.22
C MET A 3 -7.54 -7.82 -19.46
N LYS A 4 -6.90 -8.81 -20.12
CA LYS A 4 -6.48 -10.05 -19.44
C LYS A 4 -5.42 -9.72 -18.37
N LYS A 5 -4.39 -8.95 -18.72
CA LYS A 5 -3.32 -8.51 -17.80
C LYS A 5 -3.91 -7.78 -16.57
N ALA A 6 -4.87 -6.87 -16.78
CA ALA A 6 -5.57 -6.19 -15.68
C ALA A 6 -6.32 -7.16 -14.75
N LYS A 7 -7.13 -8.07 -15.32
CA LYS A 7 -7.91 -9.07 -14.57
C LYS A 7 -7.03 -10.09 -13.84
N GLU A 8 -5.94 -10.53 -14.47
CA GLU A 8 -4.99 -11.50 -13.93
C GLU A 8 -4.22 -10.93 -12.72
N ILE A 9 -3.82 -9.65 -12.77
CA ILE A 9 -3.25 -8.94 -11.62
C ILE A 9 -4.27 -8.81 -10.48
N VAL A 10 -5.53 -8.50 -10.79
CA VAL A 10 -6.63 -8.35 -9.81
C VAL A 10 -7.05 -9.66 -9.16
N SER A 11 -7.05 -10.77 -9.90
CA SER A 11 -7.35 -12.11 -9.35
C SER A 11 -6.18 -12.66 -8.52
N SER A 12 -4.94 -12.35 -8.90
CA SER A 12 -3.73 -12.80 -8.21
C SER A 12 -3.41 -12.05 -6.90
N ASN A 13 -4.07 -10.92 -6.61
CA ASN A 13 -3.71 -10.02 -5.50
C ASN A 13 -4.93 -9.56 -4.70
N VAL A 14 -4.80 -9.56 -3.37
CA VAL A 14 -5.87 -9.12 -2.44
C VAL A 14 -6.28 -7.67 -2.67
N VAL A 15 -5.31 -6.78 -2.88
CA VAL A 15 -5.53 -5.35 -3.14
C VAL A 15 -4.66 -4.92 -4.31
N VAL A 16 -5.29 -4.30 -5.31
CA VAL A 16 -4.60 -3.73 -6.48
C VAL A 16 -4.91 -2.24 -6.56
N VAL A 17 -3.86 -1.44 -6.73
CA VAL A 17 -3.95 0.01 -6.96
C VAL A 17 -3.34 0.32 -8.33
N PHE A 18 -4.18 0.52 -9.33
CA PHE A 18 -3.74 1.10 -10.60
C PHE A 18 -3.52 2.60 -10.41
N SER A 19 -2.32 3.05 -10.73
CA SER A 19 -1.79 4.36 -10.36
C SER A 19 -0.90 4.93 -11.45
N LYS A 20 -0.43 6.17 -11.26
CA LYS A 20 0.67 6.74 -12.03
C LYS A 20 1.65 7.48 -11.11
N SER A 21 2.95 7.45 -11.42
CA SER A 21 4.01 7.99 -10.56
C SER A 21 3.79 9.46 -10.17
N TYR A 22 3.29 10.26 -11.11
CA TYR A 22 3.07 11.70 -10.97
C TYR A 22 1.75 12.09 -10.27
N CYS A 23 0.93 11.13 -9.83
CA CYS A 23 -0.42 11.41 -9.33
C CYS A 23 -0.48 11.53 -7.78
N PRO A 24 -0.75 12.70 -7.20
CA PRO A 24 -0.77 12.88 -5.73
C PRO A 24 -1.91 12.10 -5.05
N TYR A 25 -3.05 11.91 -5.73
CA TYR A 25 -4.15 11.08 -5.23
C TYR A 25 -3.76 9.59 -5.12
N CYS A 26 -2.90 9.11 -6.03
CA CYS A 26 -2.35 7.76 -5.92
C CYS A 26 -1.46 7.61 -4.68
N VAL A 27 -0.65 8.62 -4.36
CA VAL A 27 0.20 8.62 -3.16
C VAL A 27 -0.67 8.56 -1.88
N LYS A 28 -1.74 9.35 -1.80
CA LYS A 28 -2.70 9.33 -0.67
C LYS A 28 -3.31 7.94 -0.44
N VAL A 29 -3.74 7.26 -1.51
CA VAL A 29 -4.29 5.89 -1.40
C VAL A 29 -3.23 4.88 -0.96
N LYS A 30 -2.02 4.94 -1.53
CA LYS A 30 -0.90 4.06 -1.15
C LYS A 30 -0.50 4.24 0.32
N ASP A 31 -0.46 5.48 0.81
CA ASP A 31 -0.18 5.81 2.21
C ASP A 31 -1.29 5.33 3.16
N LEU A 32 -2.57 5.55 2.81
CA LEU A 32 -3.69 5.05 3.60
C LEU A 32 -3.68 3.52 3.74
N LEU A 33 -3.42 2.79 2.66
CA LEU A 33 -3.31 1.33 2.70
C LEU A 33 -2.11 0.85 3.54
N LYS A 34 -0.96 1.55 3.48
CA LYS A 34 0.19 1.29 4.38
C LYS A 34 -0.16 1.50 5.85
N LYS A 35 -0.85 2.59 6.18
CA LYS A 35 -1.30 2.91 7.55
C LYS A 35 -2.26 1.87 8.13
N LEU A 36 -3.03 1.19 7.27
CA LEU A 36 -3.90 0.07 7.64
C LEU A 36 -3.18 -1.29 7.67
N GLY A 37 -1.86 -1.34 7.45
CA GLY A 37 -1.09 -2.59 7.41
C GLY A 37 -1.44 -3.51 6.21
N ALA A 38 -2.15 -2.99 5.21
CA ALA A 38 -2.65 -3.79 4.09
C ALA A 38 -1.52 -4.14 3.11
N LYS A 39 -1.47 -5.40 2.67
CA LYS A 39 -0.63 -5.83 1.54
C LYS A 39 -1.36 -5.50 0.23
N PHE A 40 -0.78 -4.61 -0.56
CA PHE A 40 -1.28 -4.21 -1.87
C PHE A 40 -0.17 -4.19 -2.91
N ILE A 41 -0.53 -4.45 -4.17
CA ILE A 41 0.34 -4.17 -5.33
C ILE A 41 -0.07 -2.83 -5.96
N ALA A 42 0.93 -2.02 -6.32
CA ALA A 42 0.73 -0.79 -7.05
C ALA A 42 1.25 -0.95 -8.48
N VAL A 43 0.35 -0.85 -9.47
CA VAL A 43 0.72 -0.85 -10.89
C VAL A 43 0.84 0.61 -11.34
N GLU A 44 1.95 0.97 -11.98
CA GLU A 44 2.21 2.35 -12.44
C GLU A 44 2.06 2.42 -13.96
N LEU A 45 0.89 2.87 -14.42
CA LEU A 45 0.44 2.87 -15.82
C LEU A 45 1.19 3.88 -16.71
N ASP A 46 2.13 4.62 -16.16
CA ASP A 46 3.09 5.48 -16.86
C ASP A 46 4.46 4.82 -17.09
N LYS A 47 4.74 3.68 -16.42
CA LYS A 47 5.98 2.89 -16.58
C LYS A 47 5.80 1.61 -17.38
N GLU A 48 4.56 1.12 -17.47
CA GLU A 48 4.17 -0.02 -18.30
C GLU A 48 4.01 0.38 -19.78
N SER A 49 4.66 -0.32 -20.71
CA SER A 49 4.50 -0.10 -22.16
C SER A 49 3.04 -0.28 -22.62
N ASP A 50 2.30 -1.22 -22.02
CA ASP A 50 0.87 -1.42 -22.25
C ASP A 50 -0.02 -0.44 -21.47
N GLY A 51 0.54 0.47 -20.67
CA GLY A 51 -0.18 1.22 -19.64
C GLY A 51 -1.40 2.00 -20.16
N ALA A 52 -1.30 2.55 -21.38
CA ALA A 52 -2.42 3.20 -22.06
C ALA A 52 -3.52 2.21 -22.49
N GLN A 53 -3.16 1.01 -22.96
CA GLN A 53 -4.12 -0.04 -23.29
C GLN A 53 -4.81 -0.58 -22.03
N VAL A 54 -4.04 -0.77 -20.94
CA VAL A 54 -4.58 -1.18 -19.63
C VAL A 54 -5.51 -0.11 -19.08
N GLN A 55 -5.19 1.19 -19.21
CA GLN A 55 -6.07 2.28 -18.80
C GLN A 55 -7.40 2.30 -19.59
N SER A 56 -7.36 2.01 -20.90
CA SER A 56 -8.59 1.85 -21.71
C SER A 56 -9.39 0.60 -21.32
N ALA A 57 -8.74 -0.55 -21.08
CA ALA A 57 -9.41 -1.77 -20.64
C ALA A 57 -10.02 -1.66 -19.23
N LEU A 58 -9.41 -0.87 -18.34
CA LEU A 58 -10.00 -0.52 -17.04
C LEU A 58 -11.23 0.38 -17.19
N ALA A 59 -11.21 1.33 -18.14
CA ALA A 59 -12.36 2.17 -18.44
C ALA A 59 -13.54 1.33 -18.98
N GLU A 60 -13.28 0.39 -19.88
CA GLU A 60 -14.27 -0.56 -20.40
C GLU A 60 -14.83 -1.49 -19.30
N TRP A 61 -13.98 -2.03 -18.43
CA TRP A 61 -14.38 -2.98 -17.40
C TRP A 61 -15.08 -2.33 -16.19
N THR A 62 -14.72 -1.09 -15.82
CA THR A 62 -15.19 -0.46 -14.57
C THR A 62 -15.96 0.85 -14.77
N GLY A 63 -16.04 1.37 -16.00
CA GLY A 63 -16.45 2.75 -16.28
C GLY A 63 -15.39 3.81 -15.93
N GLN A 64 -14.38 3.47 -15.10
CA GLN A 64 -13.45 4.45 -14.54
C GLN A 64 -12.09 4.45 -15.27
N ARG A 65 -11.92 5.40 -16.21
CA ARG A 65 -10.63 5.70 -16.87
C ARG A 65 -9.63 6.44 -15.98
N THR A 66 -10.06 7.03 -14.87
CA THR A 66 -9.23 7.86 -13.98
C THR A 66 -8.41 7.05 -12.98
N VAL A 67 -7.22 7.56 -12.63
CA VAL A 67 -6.36 7.01 -11.57
C VAL A 67 -6.42 7.89 -10.31
N PRO A 68 -6.31 7.32 -9.09
CA PRO A 68 -6.17 5.90 -8.79
C PRO A 68 -7.45 5.11 -9.12
N ASN A 69 -7.30 3.85 -9.52
CA ASN A 69 -8.40 2.88 -9.64
C ASN A 69 -8.04 1.67 -8.77
N VAL A 70 -8.92 1.33 -7.82
CA VAL A 70 -8.63 0.40 -6.71
C VAL A 70 -9.56 -0.80 -6.73
N PHE A 71 -8.99 -1.98 -6.52
CA PHE A 71 -9.69 -3.25 -6.35
C PHE A 71 -9.33 -3.89 -5.02
N ILE A 72 -10.30 -4.53 -4.36
CA ILE A 72 -10.12 -5.33 -3.14
C ILE A 72 -10.91 -6.63 -3.29
N GLY A 73 -10.24 -7.78 -3.25
CA GLY A 73 -10.87 -9.09 -3.42
C GLY A 73 -11.68 -9.20 -4.71
N GLU A 74 -11.03 -8.92 -5.85
CA GLU A 74 -11.61 -8.86 -7.20
C GLU A 74 -12.71 -7.80 -7.43
N LYS A 75 -13.25 -7.18 -6.37
CA LYS A 75 -14.27 -6.13 -6.43
C LYS A 75 -13.64 -4.75 -6.68
N HIS A 76 -14.15 -4.04 -7.69
CA HIS A 76 -13.83 -2.64 -7.93
C HIS A 76 -14.37 -1.74 -6.80
N ILE A 77 -13.51 -0.87 -6.28
CA ILE A 77 -13.81 0.10 -5.22
C ILE A 77 -13.91 1.54 -5.76
N GLY A 78 -13.21 1.84 -6.86
CA GLY A 78 -13.19 3.16 -7.48
C GLY A 78 -11.97 4.00 -7.12
N GLY A 79 -12.17 5.32 -7.10
CA GLY A 79 -11.13 6.33 -6.90
C GLY A 79 -10.71 6.59 -5.45
N CYS A 80 -9.88 7.63 -5.27
CA CYS A 80 -9.38 8.06 -3.97
C CYS A 80 -10.53 8.31 -2.98
N ASP A 81 -11.55 9.03 -3.44
CA ASP A 81 -12.70 9.47 -2.65
C ASP A 81 -13.55 8.28 -2.18
N SER A 82 -13.73 7.26 -3.01
CA SER A 82 -14.40 6.00 -2.63
C SER A 82 -13.66 5.29 -1.50
N VAL A 83 -12.32 5.17 -1.60
CA VAL A 83 -11.50 4.53 -0.57
C VAL A 83 -11.50 5.36 0.72
N THR A 84 -11.36 6.68 0.64
CA THR A 84 -11.41 7.58 1.81
C THR A 84 -12.79 7.55 2.48
N ASN A 85 -13.88 7.50 1.71
CA ASN A 85 -15.23 7.39 2.26
C ASN A 85 -15.49 6.03 2.94
N LEU A 86 -15.01 4.93 2.36
CA LEU A 86 -15.06 3.60 2.98
C LEU A 86 -14.19 3.50 4.25
N HIS A 87 -13.06 4.20 4.30
CA HIS A 87 -12.23 4.29 5.49
C HIS A 87 -12.95 5.06 6.62
N ARG A 88 -13.45 6.27 6.31
CA ARG A 88 -14.22 7.10 7.25
C ARG A 88 -15.48 6.40 7.76
N GLY A 89 -16.16 5.62 6.91
CA GLY A 89 -17.31 4.81 7.27
C GLY A 89 -16.97 3.46 7.92
N GLY A 90 -15.71 3.19 8.30
CA GLY A 90 -15.27 1.96 8.97
C GLY A 90 -15.27 0.69 8.11
N LYS A 91 -15.79 0.74 6.87
CA LYS A 91 -16.03 -0.42 5.99
C LYS A 91 -14.77 -0.93 5.28
N LEU A 92 -13.71 -0.13 5.17
CA LEU A 92 -12.49 -0.51 4.46
C LEU A 92 -11.72 -1.65 5.15
N VAL A 93 -11.60 -1.63 6.48
CA VAL A 93 -10.86 -2.68 7.23
C VAL A 93 -11.56 -4.04 7.18
N PRO A 94 -12.89 -4.15 7.37
CA PRO A 94 -13.65 -5.39 7.10
C PRO A 94 -13.41 -5.97 5.71
N LEU A 95 -13.42 -5.15 4.65
CA LEU A 95 -13.15 -5.63 3.29
C LEU A 95 -11.76 -6.26 3.19
N LEU A 96 -10.73 -5.59 3.71
CA LEU A 96 -9.33 -6.03 3.68
C LEU A 96 -9.06 -7.33 4.45
N THR A 97 -9.80 -7.63 5.52
CA THR A 97 -9.66 -8.91 6.26
C THR A 97 -10.50 -10.04 5.66
N VAL A 98 -11.64 -9.74 5.02
CA VAL A 98 -12.46 -10.75 4.34
C VAL A 98 -11.80 -11.23 3.05
N SER A 99 -11.19 -10.32 2.27
CA SER A 99 -10.61 -10.60 0.95
C SER A 99 -9.29 -11.40 0.95
N LYS A 100 -9.08 -12.34 1.88
CA LYS A 100 -7.89 -13.21 1.90
C LYS A 100 -7.71 -13.89 0.53
N PRO A 101 -6.47 -14.05 0.02
CA PRO A 101 -6.26 -14.48 -1.35
C PRO A 101 -6.80 -15.90 -1.53
N SER A 102 -7.74 -16.07 -2.46
CA SER A 102 -8.33 -17.37 -2.76
C SER A 102 -7.22 -18.31 -3.26
N SER A 103 -7.03 -19.44 -2.58
CA SER A 103 -5.87 -20.34 -2.74
C SER A 103 -5.82 -21.12 -4.07
N LYS A 104 -6.44 -20.60 -5.14
CA LYS A 104 -6.74 -21.32 -6.38
C LYS A 104 -5.52 -21.60 -7.27
N ILE A 105 -4.39 -20.93 -7.06
CA ILE A 105 -3.19 -21.03 -7.92
C ILE A 105 -1.90 -21.19 -7.10
N ARG A 106 -1.74 -22.32 -6.41
CA ARG A 106 -0.43 -22.75 -5.82
C ARG A 106 -0.09 -24.24 -5.95
N SER A 107 -0.91 -25.04 -6.63
CA SER A 107 -0.84 -26.50 -6.58
C SER A 107 -0.22 -27.17 -7.82
N SER A 108 0.55 -26.46 -8.65
CA SER A 108 0.93 -26.97 -9.99
C SER A 108 2.28 -26.47 -10.56
N ILE A 109 3.14 -25.83 -9.77
CA ILE A 109 4.53 -25.53 -10.18
C ILE A 109 5.46 -25.91 -9.04
N THR A 110 5.99 -27.13 -9.10
CA THR A 110 7.03 -27.64 -8.22
C THR A 110 8.14 -28.23 -9.10
N GLU A 111 9.39 -27.87 -8.79
CA GLU A 111 10.65 -28.50 -9.22
C GLU A 111 11.03 -28.56 -10.72
N ALA A 112 12.09 -27.82 -11.07
CA ALA A 112 13.19 -28.31 -11.92
C ALA A 112 14.53 -27.57 -11.67
N ARG A 113 15.42 -28.19 -10.88
CA ARG A 113 16.91 -28.15 -10.94
C ARG A 113 17.69 -26.81 -10.93
N GLN A 114 18.16 -26.46 -9.73
CA GLN A 114 19.59 -26.43 -9.30
C GLN A 114 20.70 -25.77 -10.18
N GLY A 115 21.51 -24.89 -9.56
CA GLY A 115 22.83 -24.46 -10.04
C GLY A 115 23.62 -23.60 -9.03
N HIS A 116 24.79 -24.08 -8.61
CA HIS A 116 25.79 -23.50 -7.66
C HIS A 116 26.09 -22.00 -7.89
N ASN A 117 26.45 -21.15 -6.91
CA ASN A 117 27.78 -21.02 -6.23
C ASN A 117 27.82 -19.59 -5.57
N MET A 118 28.46 -19.20 -4.46
CA MET A 118 29.11 -19.80 -3.25
C MET A 118 29.11 -18.73 -2.11
N PRO A 119 29.19 -19.06 -0.80
CA PRO A 119 29.35 -18.06 0.27
C PRO A 119 30.83 -17.75 0.57
N THR A 120 31.29 -16.52 0.30
CA THR A 120 32.65 -16.06 0.65
C THR A 120 32.66 -15.25 1.96
N LYS A 121 33.18 -15.88 3.01
CA LYS A 121 33.44 -15.28 4.32
C LYS A 121 34.76 -14.49 4.31
N VAL A 122 34.76 -13.26 4.84
CA VAL A 122 35.98 -12.54 5.23
C VAL A 122 35.81 -11.92 6.63
N GLU A 123 36.78 -12.12 7.51
CA GLU A 123 36.79 -11.60 8.89
C GLU A 123 37.92 -10.58 9.10
N GLY A 124 37.54 -9.35 9.50
CA GLY A 124 38.32 -8.47 10.37
C GLY A 124 39.74 -8.04 9.93
N PRO A 125 40.57 -7.53 10.87
CA PRO A 125 40.25 -7.15 12.26
C PRO A 125 40.72 -5.70 12.60
N SER A 126 40.74 -5.35 13.91
CA SER A 126 41.58 -4.28 14.52
C SER A 126 41.11 -2.81 14.38
N ARG A 127 41.32 -1.85 15.31
CA ARG A 127 41.52 -1.88 16.79
C ARG A 127 41.50 -0.45 17.38
N ALA A 128 40.61 -0.22 18.36
CA ALA A 128 40.65 0.78 19.46
C ALA A 128 41.01 2.27 19.22
N ARG A 129 40.24 3.16 19.88
CA ARG A 129 40.75 4.08 20.92
C ARG A 129 39.65 4.55 21.90
N LYS A 130 40.06 5.09 23.05
CA LYS A 130 39.20 5.62 24.14
C LYS A 130 39.34 7.14 24.24
N THR A 131 38.28 7.84 24.66
CA THR A 131 38.18 9.01 25.60
C THR A 131 36.77 9.60 25.43
N SER A 132 35.91 9.82 26.44
CA SER A 132 36.04 10.44 27.78
C SER A 132 35.93 11.97 27.80
N HIS A 133 34.69 12.49 27.88
CA HIS A 133 34.23 13.62 28.70
C HIS A 133 32.66 13.59 28.67
N THR A 134 31.88 13.73 29.75
CA THR A 134 31.48 14.95 30.51
C THR A 134 30.92 16.08 29.60
N GLU A 135 29.79 16.72 29.89
CA GLU A 135 29.18 16.99 31.21
C GLU A 135 27.61 17.11 31.20
N LEU A 136 27.07 17.76 32.26
CA LEU A 136 25.69 18.18 32.56
C LEU A 136 24.89 18.81 31.36
N THR A 137 23.56 18.95 31.37
CA THR A 137 22.69 19.52 32.44
C THR A 137 21.27 18.96 32.54
N ARG A 138 20.70 18.99 33.75
CA ARG A 138 19.26 18.78 34.02
C ARG A 138 18.46 20.07 33.80
N SER A 139 17.24 19.97 33.25
CA SER A 139 16.23 21.02 33.37
C SER A 139 14.80 20.47 33.35
N LYS A 140 13.93 21.04 34.18
CA LYS A 140 12.48 20.75 34.21
C LYS A 140 11.74 21.86 33.45
N GLN A 141 10.66 21.52 32.74
CA GLN A 141 9.58 22.47 32.47
C GLN A 141 8.23 21.77 32.64
N LYS A 142 7.25 22.44 33.28
CA LYS A 142 5.93 21.90 33.63
C LYS A 142 4.85 22.98 33.50
N GLN A 143 4.10 22.96 32.41
CA GLN A 143 2.83 23.69 32.20
C GLN A 143 1.97 22.80 31.28
N LYS A 144 0.72 22.43 31.61
CA LYS A 144 -0.51 23.19 31.97
C LYS A 144 -1.22 23.80 30.74
N GLY A 145 -2.52 23.47 30.60
CA GLY A 145 -3.43 23.96 29.56
C GLY A 145 -3.45 23.06 28.31
N GLY A 146 -4.58 22.57 27.80
CA GLY A 146 -5.95 22.56 28.34
C GLY A 146 -6.97 23.32 27.49
N ARG A 147 -7.93 22.58 26.92
CA ARG A 147 -9.32 23.00 26.67
C ARG A 147 -10.15 21.82 26.18
N ASP A 148 -11.21 21.50 26.90
CA ASP A 148 -12.37 20.80 26.35
C ASP A 148 -12.90 21.57 25.14
N ILE A 149 -13.31 20.84 24.10
CA ILE A 149 -14.26 21.35 23.10
C ILE A 149 -15.48 20.44 23.08
N LYS A 150 -16.36 20.66 24.08
CA LYS A 150 -17.75 20.22 23.98
C LYS A 150 -18.40 20.99 22.85
N TYR A 151 -18.87 20.29 21.82
CA TYR A 151 -19.85 20.81 20.88
C TYR A 151 -21.12 20.00 21.07
N ASP A 152 -22.10 20.63 21.68
CA ASP A 152 -23.40 20.06 21.98
C ASP A 152 -24.45 21.17 21.78
N PHE A 153 -25.65 20.75 21.37
CA PHE A 153 -26.89 21.51 21.39
C PHE A 153 -26.94 22.91 20.71
N LYS A 154 -27.61 22.97 19.55
CA LYS A 154 -28.96 23.57 19.49
C LYS A 154 -29.71 23.32 18.18
N ASP A 155 -30.98 22.96 18.33
CA ASP A 155 -32.00 22.92 17.29
C ASP A 155 -32.45 24.33 16.87
N THR A 156 -32.88 24.48 15.61
CA THR A 156 -33.78 25.52 15.09
C THR A 156 -34.40 25.00 13.80
#